data_AF-A0A238F841-F1
#
_entry.id   AF-A0A238F841-F1
#
_cell.length_a   1.000
_cell.length_b   1.000
_cell.length_c   1.000
_cell.angle_alpha   90.00
_cell.angle_beta   90.00
_cell.angle_gamma   90.00
#
_symmetry.space_group_name_H-M   'P 1'
#
loop_
_entity.id
_entity.type
_entity.pdbx_description
1 polymer ?
#
loop_
_entity_poly.entity_id
_entity_poly.type
_entity_poly.pdbx_seq_one_letter_code
_entity_poly.pdbx_strand_id
1 'polypeptide(L)'
;MKVETCSFSGYKIYPGKGKLYVRSDSKVYRFVTSKEESLFLQRKNPRKIAWTVVYRRVNKKGVTEEVAKKRSRKNVKHQRGIVGADLSSILAKRNQKPEVRTAQREAALQAGKDKKKDKKALKSTPGAKPVAAKQARAKSAPRTGGLR
;
A
#
# COMPACT_ATOMS: atom_id res chain seq x y z
N MET A 1 -22.94 -15.70 -34.29
CA MET A 1 -22.27 -14.74 -35.21
C MET A 1 -21.90 -13.47 -34.46
N LYS A 2 -20.69 -12.94 -34.60
CA LYS A 2 -20.19 -11.82 -33.78
C LYS A 2 -20.60 -10.47 -34.40
N VAL A 3 -21.17 -9.57 -33.59
CA VAL A 3 -21.40 -8.17 -33.99
C VAL A 3 -20.12 -7.39 -33.73
N GLU A 4 -19.65 -6.69 -34.74
CA GLU A 4 -18.42 -5.92 -34.68
C GLU A 4 -18.72 -4.43 -34.54
N THR A 5 -17.70 -3.61 -34.33
CA THR A 5 -17.86 -2.17 -34.16
C THR A 5 -17.07 -1.43 -35.23
N CYS A 6 -17.69 -0.41 -35.82
CA CYS A 6 -17.06 0.47 -36.78
C CYS A 6 -15.89 1.22 -36.15
N SER A 7 -14.73 1.15 -36.80
CA SER A 7 -13.52 1.82 -36.32
C SER A 7 -13.61 3.36 -36.39
N PHE A 8 -14.44 3.91 -37.29
CA PHE A 8 -14.62 5.35 -37.45
C PHE A 8 -15.81 5.90 -36.64
N SER A 9 -17.01 5.39 -36.90
CA SER A 9 -18.24 5.93 -36.30
C SER A 9 -18.60 5.33 -34.95
N GLY A 10 -18.09 4.13 -34.62
CA GLY A 10 -18.44 3.40 -33.40
C GLY A 10 -19.80 2.69 -33.43
N TYR A 11 -20.46 2.63 -34.60
CA TYR A 11 -21.72 1.89 -34.76
C TYR A 11 -21.50 0.37 -34.89
N LYS A 12 -22.54 -0.40 -34.56
CA LYS A 12 -22.54 -1.86 -34.68
C LYS A 12 -22.55 -2.29 -36.14
N ILE A 13 -21.67 -3.22 -36.49
CA ILE A 13 -21.60 -3.90 -37.78
C ILE A 13 -22.20 -5.28 -37.60
N TYR A 14 -23.34 -5.50 -38.25
CA TYR A 14 -23.96 -6.80 -38.31
C TYR A 14 -23.33 -7.64 -39.43
N PRO A 15 -23.41 -8.96 -39.31
CA PRO A 15 -23.12 -9.90 -40.38
C PRO A 15 -23.58 -9.46 -41.77
N GLY A 16 -22.73 -9.62 -42.79
CA GLY A 16 -23.06 -9.30 -44.18
C GLY A 16 -23.10 -7.80 -44.51
N LYS A 17 -22.70 -6.93 -43.57
CA LYS A 17 -22.70 -5.48 -43.76
C LYS A 17 -21.30 -4.89 -43.66
N GLY A 18 -21.05 -3.87 -44.47
CA GLY A 18 -19.84 -3.07 -44.39
C GLY A 18 -18.64 -3.71 -45.09
N LYS A 19 -17.44 -3.23 -44.74
CA LYS A 19 -16.17 -3.68 -45.33
C LYS A 19 -15.06 -3.75 -44.29
N LEU A 20 -14.07 -4.57 -44.58
CA LEU A 20 -12.84 -4.70 -43.81
C LEU A 20 -11.69 -4.10 -44.63
N TYR A 21 -10.97 -3.16 -44.04
CA TYR A 21 -9.79 -2.53 -44.61
C TYR A 21 -8.55 -2.91 -43.78
N VAL A 22 -7.60 -3.61 -44.41
CA VAL A 22 -6.30 -3.92 -43.81
C VAL A 22 -5.29 -2.90 -44.33
N ARG A 23 -4.67 -2.17 -43.43
CA ARG A 23 -3.60 -1.23 -43.78
C ARG A 23 -2.25 -1.97 -43.83
N SER A 24 -1.26 -1.37 -44.49
CA SER A 24 0.10 -1.94 -44.63
C SER A 24 0.79 -2.28 -43.31
N ASP A 25 0.45 -1.61 -42.21
CA ASP A 25 0.93 -1.92 -40.85
C ASP A 25 0.14 -3.05 -40.16
N SER A 26 -0.55 -3.88 -40.94
CA SER A 26 -1.41 -4.99 -40.50
C SER A 26 -2.57 -4.56 -39.59
N LYS A 27 -2.86 -3.25 -39.47
CA LYS A 27 -4.02 -2.79 -38.69
C LYS A 27 -5.29 -2.99 -39.48
N VAL A 28 -6.26 -3.62 -38.81
CA VAL A 28 -7.58 -3.92 -39.36
C VAL A 28 -8.56 -2.84 -38.93
N TYR A 29 -9.20 -2.22 -39.91
CA TYR A 29 -10.28 -1.26 -39.74
C TYR A 29 -11.57 -1.84 -40.32
N ARG A 30 -12.68 -1.63 -39.62
CA ARG A 30 -13.99 -2.10 -40.05
C ARG A 30 -14.91 -0.91 -40.24
N PHE A 31 -15.60 -0.85 -41.37
CA PHE A 31 -16.50 0.25 -41.73
C PHE A 31 -17.90 -0.28 -41.99
N VAL A 32 -18.92 0.46 -41.52
CA VAL A 32 -20.34 0.08 -41.70
C VAL A 32 -20.80 0.42 -43.11
N THR A 33 -20.42 1.59 -43.62
CA THR A 33 -20.79 2.09 -44.96
C THR A 33 -19.58 2.73 -45.65
N SER A 34 -19.74 3.03 -46.94
CA SER A 34 -18.75 3.76 -47.75
C SER A 34 -18.48 5.18 -47.23
N LYS A 35 -19.42 5.78 -46.49
CA LYS A 35 -19.25 7.10 -45.88
C LYS A 35 -18.12 7.09 -44.86
N GLU A 36 -18.09 6.10 -43.96
CA GLU A 36 -17.01 5.98 -42.97
C GLU A 36 -15.66 5.67 -43.62
N GLU A 37 -15.66 4.79 -44.61
CA GLU A 37 -14.48 4.44 -45.39
C GLU A 37 -13.86 5.68 -46.05
N SER A 38 -14.68 6.46 -46.78
CA SER A 38 -14.22 7.68 -47.44
C SER A 38 -13.67 8.72 -46.46
N LEU A 39 -14.37 8.97 -45.34
CA LEU A 39 -13.88 9.90 -44.31
C LEU A 39 -12.58 9.44 -43.66
N PHE A 40 -12.42 8.13 -43.46
CA PHE A 40 -11.18 7.56 -42.93
C PHE A 40 -10.01 7.70 -43.91
N LEU A 41 -10.22 7.41 -45.20
CA LEU A 41 -9.19 7.56 -46.24
C LEU A 41 -8.79 9.02 -46.47
N GLN A 42 -9.75 9.95 -46.34
CA GLN A 42 -9.51 11.41 -46.30
C GLN A 42 -8.81 11.87 -45.01
N ARG A 43 -8.46 10.96 -44.10
CA ARG A 43 -7.79 11.23 -42.82
C ARG A 43 -8.55 12.21 -41.93
N LYS A 44 -9.89 12.22 -42.02
CA LYS A 44 -10.72 13.05 -41.13
C LYS A 44 -10.70 12.46 -39.72
N ASN A 45 -10.67 13.34 -38.72
CA ASN A 45 -10.66 12.91 -37.32
C ASN A 45 -12.10 12.69 -36.83
N PRO A 46 -12.51 11.48 -36.42
CA PRO A 46 -13.87 11.21 -35.94
C PRO A 46 -14.24 12.05 -34.71
N ARG A 47 -13.25 12.51 -33.91
CA ARG A 47 -13.47 13.44 -32.77
C ARG A 47 -13.98 14.81 -33.19
N LYS A 48 -13.90 15.18 -34.47
CA LYS A 48 -14.44 16.44 -35.02
C LYS A 48 -15.76 16.24 -35.78
N ILE A 49 -16.20 14.99 -36.00
CA ILE A 49 -17.39 14.67 -36.78
C ILE A 49 -18.57 14.39 -35.85
N ALA A 50 -19.52 15.33 -35.82
CA ALA A 50 -20.55 15.44 -34.78
C ALA A 50 -21.44 14.20 -34.58
N TRP A 51 -21.70 13.45 -35.65
CA TRP A 51 -22.60 12.29 -35.61
C TRP A 51 -21.94 11.01 -35.09
N THR A 52 -20.61 10.97 -34.98
CA THR A 52 -19.90 9.77 -34.51
C THR A 52 -20.07 9.55 -33.01
N VAL A 53 -20.03 8.28 -32.58
CA VAL A 53 -20.06 7.93 -31.14
C VAL A 53 -18.84 8.49 -30.42
N VAL A 54 -17.69 8.55 -31.09
CA VAL A 54 -16.44 9.10 -30.55
C VAL A 54 -16.59 10.59 -30.22
N TYR A 55 -17.13 11.39 -31.14
CA TYR A 55 -17.44 12.80 -30.89
C TYR A 55 -18.38 12.96 -29.70
N ARG A 56 -19.49 12.21 -29.69
CA ARG A 56 -20.47 12.29 -28.60
C ARG A 56 -19.85 11.97 -27.24
N ARG A 57 -18.93 11.00 -27.16
CA ARG A 57 -18.21 10.65 -25.93
C ARG A 57 -17.30 11.78 -25.44
N VAL A 58 -16.49 12.36 -26.33
CA VAL A 58 -15.57 13.47 -25.97
C VAL A 58 -16.34 14.72 -25.55
N ASN A 59 -17.44 15.02 -26.24
CA ASN A 59 -18.31 16.16 -25.96
C ASN A 59 -19.39 15.87 -24.91
N LYS A 60 -19.33 14.70 -24.23
CA LYS A 60 -20.27 14.28 -23.18
C LYS A 60 -21.75 14.33 -23.60
N LYS A 61 -22.04 14.16 -24.90
CA LYS A 61 -23.41 14.13 -25.43
C LYS A 61 -24.06 12.78 -25.16
N GLY A 62 -25.21 12.78 -24.50
CA GLY A 62 -25.98 11.56 -24.22
C GLY A 62 -25.32 10.65 -23.18
N VAL A 63 -24.42 11.18 -22.35
CA VAL A 63 -23.99 10.52 -21.12
C VAL A 63 -25.04 10.87 -20.07
N THR A 64 -25.95 9.94 -19.77
CA THR A 64 -27.00 10.09 -18.75
C THR A 64 -26.52 9.71 -17.36
N GLU A 65 -25.33 9.11 -17.22
CA GLU A 65 -24.93 8.50 -15.96
C GLU A 65 -23.90 9.34 -15.21
N GLU A 66 -24.31 9.77 -14.03
CA GLU A 66 -23.52 9.73 -12.81
C GLU A 66 -22.66 8.46 -12.81
N VAL A 67 -21.47 8.51 -13.41
CA VAL A 67 -20.49 7.43 -13.28
C VAL A 67 -20.16 7.41 -11.79
N ALA A 68 -20.84 6.52 -11.06
CA ALA A 68 -20.65 6.34 -9.64
C ALA A 68 -19.15 6.21 -9.41
N LYS A 69 -18.55 7.23 -8.78
CA LYS A 69 -17.12 7.22 -8.47
C LYS A 69 -16.84 5.89 -7.79
N LYS A 70 -15.99 5.05 -8.38
CA LYS A 70 -15.56 3.81 -7.75
C LYS A 70 -14.93 4.18 -6.42
N ARG A 71 -15.69 4.04 -5.33
CA ARG A 71 -15.16 4.22 -3.98
C ARG A 71 -14.12 3.13 -3.79
N SER A 72 -12.87 3.49 -3.48
CA SER A 72 -11.87 2.48 -3.14
C SER A 72 -12.34 1.77 -1.87
N ARG A 73 -12.49 0.45 -1.91
CA ARG A 73 -12.70 -0.34 -0.70
C ARG A 73 -11.39 -0.28 0.11
N LYS A 74 -11.41 0.34 1.29
CA LYS A 74 -10.30 0.24 2.26
C LYS A 74 -10.47 -1.08 3.01
N ASN A 75 -9.63 -2.07 2.70
CA ASN A 75 -9.58 -3.31 3.47
C ASN A 75 -8.63 -3.11 4.66
N VAL A 76 -9.17 -3.05 5.88
CA VAL A 76 -8.36 -2.98 7.10
C VAL A 76 -8.14 -4.41 7.60
N LYS A 77 -6.89 -4.87 7.53
CA LYS A 77 -6.50 -6.20 8.03
C LYS A 77 -6.06 -6.09 9.49
N HIS A 78 -6.60 -6.94 10.35
CA HIS A 78 -6.21 -7.05 11.76
C HIS A 78 -5.02 -8.01 11.98
N GLN A 79 -4.50 -7.97 13.21
CA GLN A 79 -3.22 -8.51 13.64
C GLN A 79 -3.16 -10.03 13.63
N ARG A 80 -2.00 -10.56 13.21
CA ARG A 80 -1.62 -11.96 13.31
C ARG A 80 -0.84 -12.20 14.60
N GLY A 81 -0.82 -13.44 15.09
CA GLY A 81 0.08 -13.84 16.18
C GLY A 81 1.55 -13.60 15.80
N ILE A 82 2.38 -13.31 16.78
CA ILE A 82 3.81 -13.04 16.60
C ILE A 82 4.57 -14.24 17.19
N VAL A 83 5.71 -14.62 16.61
CA VAL A 83 6.54 -15.69 17.18
C VAL A 83 6.94 -15.31 18.62
N GLY A 84 6.64 -16.16 19.59
CA GLY A 84 6.88 -15.91 21.02
C GLY A 84 5.68 -15.38 21.82
N ALA A 85 4.57 -15.01 21.18
CA ALA A 85 3.29 -14.74 21.84
C ALA A 85 2.12 -15.02 20.89
N ASP A 86 1.31 -16.01 21.24
CA ASP A 86 0.10 -16.36 20.51
C ASP A 86 -0.94 -15.22 20.53
N LEU A 87 -1.87 -15.23 19.56
CA LEU A 87 -2.90 -14.20 19.45
C LEU A 87 -3.77 -14.09 20.73
N SER A 88 -4.00 -15.22 21.42
CA SER A 88 -4.84 -15.26 22.63
C SER A 88 -4.15 -14.57 23.81
N SER A 89 -2.86 -14.82 24.04
CA SER A 89 -2.11 -14.14 25.10
C SER A 89 -1.96 -12.63 24.86
N ILE A 90 -1.84 -12.18 23.61
CA ILE A 90 -1.82 -10.76 23.25
C ILE A 90 -3.19 -10.11 23.54
N LEU A 91 -4.28 -10.77 23.18
CA LEU A 91 -5.64 -10.27 23.46
C LEU A 91 -5.93 -10.25 24.96
N ALA A 92 -5.54 -11.28 25.71
CA ALA A 92 -5.73 -11.34 27.16
C ALA A 92 -5.04 -10.16 27.87
N LYS A 93 -3.78 -9.86 27.53
CA LYS A 93 -3.06 -8.69 28.09
C LYS A 93 -3.66 -7.36 27.63
N ARG A 94 -4.11 -7.27 26.37
CA ARG A 94 -4.74 -6.06 25.81
C ARG A 94 -6.14 -5.78 26.38
N ASN A 95 -6.87 -6.80 26.78
CA ASN A 95 -8.22 -6.66 27.31
C ASN A 95 -8.26 -6.57 28.85
N GLN A 96 -7.11 -6.59 29.54
CA GLN A 96 -7.06 -6.32 30.98
C GLN A 96 -7.64 -4.94 31.29
N LYS A 97 -8.54 -4.91 32.28
CA LYS A 97 -9.17 -3.69 32.78
C LYS A 97 -8.10 -2.68 33.25
N PRO A 98 -8.33 -1.37 33.06
CA PRO A 98 -7.35 -0.34 33.41
C PRO A 98 -6.95 -0.39 34.88
N GLU A 99 -7.87 -0.74 35.78
CA GLU A 99 -7.63 -0.90 37.23
C GLU A 99 -6.58 -1.96 37.56
N VAL A 100 -6.60 -3.09 36.84
CA VAL A 100 -5.62 -4.17 37.04
C VAL A 100 -4.24 -3.72 36.54
N ARG A 101 -4.20 -2.91 35.47
CA ARG A 101 -2.94 -2.36 34.95
C ARG A 101 -2.34 -1.32 35.88
N THR A 102 -3.16 -0.43 36.44
CA THR A 102 -2.68 0.59 37.38
C THR A 102 -2.19 -0.05 38.66
N ALA A 103 -2.91 -1.04 39.20
CA ALA A 103 -2.47 -1.79 40.38
C ALA A 103 -1.13 -2.53 40.15
N GLN A 104 -0.96 -3.21 39.01
CA GLN A 104 0.32 -3.85 38.66
C GLN A 104 1.45 -2.84 38.50
N ARG A 105 1.16 -1.66 37.94
CA ARG A 105 2.14 -0.58 37.79
C ARG A 105 2.58 -0.02 39.14
N GLU A 106 1.63 0.21 40.05
CA GLU A 106 1.91 0.71 41.39
C GLU A 106 2.69 -0.29 42.23
N ALA A 107 2.32 -1.57 42.18
CA ALA A 107 3.07 -2.64 42.82
C ALA A 107 4.51 -2.74 42.29
N ALA A 108 4.71 -2.61 40.98
CA ALA A 108 6.04 -2.59 40.38
C ALA A 108 6.87 -1.35 40.80
N LEU A 109 6.23 -0.19 40.92
CA LEU A 109 6.89 1.03 41.40
C LEU A 109 7.28 0.94 42.87
N GLN A 110 6.44 0.33 43.71
CA GLN A 110 6.76 0.06 45.12
C GLN A 110 7.92 -0.92 45.25
N ALA A 111 7.85 -2.07 44.57
CA ALA A 111 8.93 -3.05 44.55
C ALA A 111 10.25 -2.46 44.01
N GLY A 112 10.19 -1.52 43.05
CA GLY A 112 11.36 -0.79 42.57
C GLY A 112 11.94 0.18 43.60
N LYS A 113 11.08 0.87 44.37
CA LYS A 113 11.50 1.74 45.48
C LYS A 113 12.13 0.95 46.61
N ASP A 114 11.57 -0.20 46.96
CA ASP A 114 12.08 -1.05 48.05
C ASP A 114 13.42 -1.68 47.67
N LYS A 115 13.55 -2.24 46.45
CA LYS A 115 14.85 -2.67 45.92
C LYS A 115 15.91 -1.56 45.89
N LYS A 116 15.51 -0.31 45.70
CA LYS A 116 16.42 0.85 45.75
C LYS A 116 16.82 1.21 47.18
N LYS A 117 15.90 1.08 48.14
CA LYS A 117 16.19 1.25 49.58
C LYS A 117 17.10 0.14 50.07
N ASP A 118 16.86 -1.11 49.71
CA ASP A 118 17.70 -2.26 50.06
C ASP A 118 19.11 -2.11 49.49
N LYS A 119 19.23 -1.71 48.22
CA LYS A 119 20.53 -1.40 47.61
C LYS A 119 21.24 -0.20 48.26
N LYS A 120 20.50 0.75 48.84
CA LYS A 120 21.06 1.88 49.57
C LYS A 120 21.50 1.47 50.98
N ALA A 121 20.73 0.61 51.66
CA ALA A 121 21.04 0.03 52.95
C ALA A 121 22.27 -0.89 52.89
N LEU A 122 22.37 -1.72 51.85
CA LEU A 122 23.55 -2.54 51.53
C LEU A 122 24.80 -1.69 51.19
N LYS A 123 24.61 -0.42 50.76
CA LYS A 123 25.70 0.54 50.55
C LYS A 123 26.07 1.34 51.81
N SER A 124 25.24 1.33 52.85
CA SER A 124 25.43 2.12 54.08
C SER A 124 25.83 1.30 55.29
N THR A 125 26.15 0.01 55.14
CA THR A 125 26.91 -0.77 56.14
C THR A 125 28.41 -0.65 55.85
N PRO A 126 29.22 0.03 56.70
CA PRO A 126 30.66 0.06 56.57
C PRO A 126 31.30 -1.07 57.40
N GLY A 127 32.11 -1.91 56.76
CA GLY A 127 33.18 -2.64 57.46
C GLY A 127 33.37 -4.12 57.13
N ALA A 128 34.11 -4.42 56.06
CA ALA A 128 35.23 -5.37 56.06
C ALA A 128 36.07 -5.15 54.79
N LYS A 129 37.27 -4.60 54.98
CA LYS A 129 38.28 -4.42 53.92
C LYS A 129 38.79 -5.80 53.47
N PRO A 130 39.23 -5.93 52.22
CA PRO A 130 40.61 -6.36 52.03
C PRO A 130 41.42 -5.28 51.33
N VAL A 131 42.69 -5.32 51.66
CA VAL A 131 43.69 -4.28 51.48
C VAL A 131 44.04 -4.13 50.00
N ALA A 132 44.31 -2.90 49.58
CA ALA A 132 44.77 -2.56 48.25
C ALA A 132 46.16 -3.16 47.95
N ALA A 133 46.32 -3.74 46.76
CA ALA A 133 47.61 -3.87 46.09
C ALA A 133 47.65 -2.93 44.88
N LYS A 134 48.64 -2.02 44.92
CA LYS A 134 49.01 -0.99 43.93
C LYS A 134 49.15 -1.57 42.51
N GLN A 135 48.45 -1.01 41.52
CA GLN A 135 48.95 -0.05 40.51
C GLN A 135 50.22 -0.45 39.72
N ALA A 136 50.05 -0.60 38.41
CA ALA A 136 50.99 -0.06 37.42
C ALA A 136 50.21 0.44 36.18
N ARG A 137 50.53 1.67 35.78
CA ARG A 137 49.87 2.48 34.74
C ARG A 137 50.40 2.15 33.33
N ALA A 138 49.46 2.25 32.39
CA ALA A 138 49.54 2.84 31.04
C ALA A 138 50.72 2.52 30.10
N LYS A 139 50.38 2.08 28.88
CA LYS A 139 50.70 2.81 27.63
C LYS A 139 49.58 2.60 26.59
N SER A 140 49.26 3.67 25.89
CA SER A 140 48.17 3.88 24.93
C SER A 140 48.54 3.50 23.49
N ALA A 141 47.59 2.86 22.78
CA ALA A 141 47.21 2.99 21.34
C ALA A 141 48.28 2.82 20.23
N PRO A 142 47.93 2.39 18.98
CA PRO A 142 46.64 2.58 18.32
C PRO A 142 46.04 1.35 17.62
N ARG A 143 44.78 1.53 17.22
CA ARG A 143 44.02 0.62 16.35
C ARG A 143 44.44 0.85 14.89
N THR A 144 44.82 -0.22 14.21
CA THR A 144 44.71 -0.43 12.76
C THR A 144 43.96 -1.77 12.64
N GLY A 145 42.76 -1.91 12.08
CA GLY A 145 42.33 -1.45 10.77
C GLY A 145 42.05 -2.70 9.93
N GLY A 146 40.77 -3.04 9.76
CA GLY A 146 40.21 -3.74 8.58
C GLY A 146 40.35 -5.25 8.44
N LEU A 147 39.27 -5.99 8.75
CA LEU A 147 38.57 -6.90 7.81
C LEU A 147 37.27 -7.43 8.43
N ARG A 148 36.22 -6.59 8.38
CA ARG A 148 34.83 -6.87 7.95
C ARG A 148 33.98 -5.61 8.14
#